data_AF-T1FZ48-F1
#
_entry.id   AF-T1FZ48-F1
#
_cell.length_a   1.000
_cell.length_b   1.000
_cell.length_c   1.000
_cell.angle_alpha   90.00
_cell.angle_beta   90.00
_cell.angle_gamma   90.00
#
_symmetry.space_group_name_H-M   'P 1'
#
loop_
_entity.id
_entity.type
_entity.pdbx_description
1 polymer ?
#
loop_
_entity_poly.entity_id
_entity_poly.type
_entity_poly.pdbx_seq_one_letter_code
_entity_poly.pdbx_strand_id
1 'polypeptide(L)'
;PDFIGLHCQEVGGKNYEDTMKHVDKFTRMLLQNEHMSQYKRAYVFLDEDFTAVEKFTALGSLYFIHNSVKDVGIYNFAERTFVPAEGKEVFTGNIEHVPIKEKSKFPKDFFPDGVWSRKGFIRTRWRLYNTVFDLVNLHLFHDASNIVAMEKSPSLYSLHREQALLHTIKRFEDDDHTKVPYFIFGDYNFRLDTHKLIKLKQFDTEPDACKLKLYEYNVTFQPSSPFSEDADECKSYMKTRCPGWCDRIMMSHSCRNIILNVETEVEYAMIGKDVCMGDHKV
;
A
#
# COMPACT_ATOMS: atom_id res chain seq x y z
N PRO A 1 4.86 19.06 -4.74
CA PRO A 1 4.49 18.50 -3.41
C PRO A 1 5.70 18.49 -2.48
N ASP A 2 5.55 18.85 -1.20
CA ASP A 2 6.68 18.87 -0.25
C ASP A 2 7.20 17.47 0.11
N PHE A 3 6.31 16.49 0.10
CA PHE A 3 6.60 15.09 0.38
C PHE A 3 5.82 14.21 -0.60
N ILE A 4 6.46 13.18 -1.15
CA ILE A 4 5.83 12.19 -2.05
C ILE A 4 6.08 10.82 -1.45
N GLY A 5 5.04 10.01 -1.30
CA GLY A 5 5.13 8.58 -1.04
C GLY A 5 4.60 7.80 -2.23
N LEU A 6 5.38 6.85 -2.73
CA LEU A 6 5.00 5.88 -3.75
C LEU A 6 5.11 4.48 -3.14
N HIS A 7 4.02 3.74 -3.15
CA HIS A 7 3.91 2.43 -2.52
C HIS A 7 3.56 1.39 -3.57
N CYS A 8 4.38 0.35 -3.64
CA CYS A 8 4.27 -0.72 -4.61
C CYS A 8 3.94 -2.02 -3.88
N GLN A 9 3.05 -2.81 -4.47
CA GLN A 9 2.81 -4.21 -4.11
C GLN A 9 3.27 -5.08 -5.28
N GLU A 10 3.65 -6.32 -4.99
CA GLU A 10 4.20 -7.24 -5.99
C GLU A 10 5.42 -6.67 -6.73
N VAL A 11 6.40 -6.15 -5.99
CA VAL A 11 7.72 -5.78 -6.54
C VAL A 11 8.30 -6.98 -7.29
N GLY A 12 8.72 -6.74 -8.55
CA GLY A 12 9.12 -7.78 -9.49
C GLY A 12 7.95 -8.39 -10.28
N GLY A 13 6.69 -8.16 -9.92
CA GLY A 13 5.51 -8.63 -10.64
C GLY A 13 5.15 -10.10 -10.41
N LYS A 14 4.33 -10.68 -11.29
CA LYS A 14 3.87 -12.07 -11.20
C LYS A 14 5.02 -13.07 -11.42
N ASN A 15 5.94 -12.78 -12.34
CA ASN A 15 7.09 -13.62 -12.68
C ASN A 15 8.40 -13.09 -12.06
N TYR A 16 8.33 -12.67 -10.80
CA TYR A 16 9.38 -11.92 -10.11
C TYR A 16 10.78 -12.54 -10.20
N GLU A 17 10.92 -13.86 -10.28
CA GLU A 17 12.23 -14.51 -10.46
C GLU A 17 12.95 -14.03 -11.74
N ASP A 18 12.22 -13.81 -12.83
CA ASP A 18 12.76 -13.34 -14.11
C ASP A 18 12.84 -11.82 -14.19
N THR A 19 11.91 -11.12 -13.54
CA THR A 19 11.66 -9.68 -13.73
C THR A 19 12.18 -8.80 -12.59
N MET A 20 12.61 -9.36 -11.44
CA MET A 20 13.17 -8.56 -10.33
C MET A 20 14.37 -7.72 -10.78
N LYS A 21 15.18 -8.23 -11.72
CA LYS A 21 16.31 -7.51 -12.33
C LYS A 21 15.94 -6.16 -12.96
N HIS A 22 14.67 -5.93 -13.28
CA HIS A 22 14.19 -4.68 -13.86
C HIS A 22 13.85 -3.61 -12.81
N VAL A 23 13.67 -4.01 -11.54
CA VAL A 23 13.31 -3.10 -10.45
C VAL A 23 14.41 -2.06 -10.20
N ASP A 24 15.69 -2.47 -10.19
CA ASP A 24 16.82 -1.54 -10.06
C ASP A 24 16.84 -0.50 -11.19
N LYS A 25 16.61 -0.93 -12.43
CA LYS A 25 16.54 -0.01 -13.58
C LYS A 25 15.42 1.01 -13.40
N PHE A 26 14.22 0.56 -13.03
CA PHE A 26 13.08 1.44 -12.77
C PHE A 26 13.39 2.46 -11.65
N THR A 27 13.91 2.00 -10.52
CA THR A 27 14.25 2.85 -9.38
C THR A 27 15.31 3.89 -9.75
N ARG A 28 16.35 3.50 -10.50
CA ARG A 28 17.36 4.45 -11.01
C ARG A 28 16.76 5.50 -11.94
N MET A 29 15.94 5.06 -12.91
CA MET A 29 15.27 5.98 -13.84
C MET A 29 14.41 6.99 -13.11
N LEU A 30 13.67 6.56 -12.08
CA LEU A 30 12.84 7.44 -11.26
C LEU A 30 13.70 8.43 -10.45
N LEU A 31 14.75 7.95 -9.76
CA LEU A 31 15.62 8.80 -8.93
C LEU A 31 16.45 9.82 -9.72
N GLN A 32 16.71 9.53 -11.01
CA GLN A 32 17.50 10.36 -11.93
C GLN A 32 16.63 11.20 -12.87
N ASN A 33 15.31 11.05 -12.83
CA ASN A 33 14.40 11.81 -13.68
C ASN A 33 14.54 13.31 -13.40
N GLU A 34 14.54 14.13 -14.45
CA GLU A 34 14.71 15.60 -14.34
C GLU A 34 13.62 16.27 -13.50
N HIS A 35 12.40 15.73 -13.53
CA HIS A 35 11.28 16.21 -12.71
C HIS A 35 11.50 15.95 -11.21
N MET A 36 12.42 15.04 -10.86
CA MET A 36 12.80 14.73 -9.47
C MET A 36 14.00 15.55 -8.99
N SER A 37 14.52 16.50 -9.78
CA SER A 37 15.68 17.33 -9.45
C SER A 37 15.53 18.15 -8.16
N GLN A 38 14.29 18.51 -7.79
CA GLN A 38 13.97 19.24 -6.56
C GLN A 38 13.82 18.33 -5.32
N TYR A 39 13.98 17.02 -5.48
CA TYR A 39 13.90 16.02 -4.41
C TYR A 39 15.29 15.42 -4.16
N LYS A 40 16.15 16.19 -3.48
CA LYS A 40 17.53 15.74 -3.16
C LYS A 40 17.57 14.67 -2.08
N ARG A 41 16.47 14.48 -1.35
CA ARG A 41 16.34 13.43 -0.33
C ARG A 41 15.35 12.38 -0.75
N ALA A 42 15.73 11.12 -0.64
CA ALA A 42 14.86 9.99 -0.95
C ALA A 42 15.16 8.77 -0.08
N TYR A 43 14.13 8.01 0.28
CA TYR A 43 14.27 6.75 1.02
C TYR A 43 13.45 5.68 0.31
N VAL A 44 14.14 4.66 -0.20
CA VAL A 44 13.55 3.58 -0.98
C VAL A 44 13.75 2.26 -0.23
N PHE A 45 12.65 1.54 0.00
CA PHE A 45 12.64 0.21 0.61
C PHE A 45 12.01 -0.75 -0.39
N LEU A 46 12.78 -1.71 -0.89
CA LEU A 46 12.33 -2.70 -1.86
C LEU A 46 12.65 -4.09 -1.30
N ASP A 47 11.62 -4.85 -0.95
CA ASP A 47 11.78 -6.23 -0.54
C ASP A 47 11.91 -7.11 -1.79
N GLU A 48 13.14 -7.48 -2.14
CA GLU A 48 13.47 -8.20 -3.38
C GLU A 48 14.02 -9.61 -3.12
N ASP A 49 14.37 -9.94 -1.87
CA ASP A 49 14.90 -11.26 -1.50
C ASP A 49 13.80 -12.32 -1.43
N PHE A 50 13.44 -12.86 -2.59
CA PHE A 50 12.49 -13.96 -2.71
C PHE A 50 13.02 -15.30 -2.19
N THR A 51 14.31 -15.40 -1.85
CA THR A 51 14.87 -16.61 -1.22
C THR A 51 14.51 -16.72 0.26
N ALA A 52 14.23 -15.58 0.93
CA ALA A 52 13.75 -15.51 2.30
C ALA A 52 12.23 -15.77 2.38
N VAL A 53 11.77 -16.97 1.98
CA VAL A 53 10.36 -17.33 1.79
C VAL A 53 9.45 -16.97 2.98
N GLU A 54 9.92 -17.13 4.22
CA GLU A 54 9.13 -16.85 5.44
C GLU A 54 8.98 -15.34 5.75
N LYS A 55 9.77 -14.49 5.10
CA LYS A 55 9.85 -13.05 5.38
C LYS A 55 9.54 -12.18 4.16
N PHE A 56 9.65 -12.74 2.96
CA PHE A 56 9.43 -12.04 1.71
C PHE A 56 7.96 -11.62 1.52
N THR A 57 7.75 -10.32 1.27
CA THR A 57 6.44 -9.68 1.01
C THR A 57 6.35 -8.99 -0.35
N ALA A 58 7.45 -8.86 -1.09
CA ALA A 58 7.47 -8.12 -2.36
C ALA A 58 6.85 -6.71 -2.27
N LEU A 59 6.97 -6.06 -1.11
CA LEU A 59 6.47 -4.70 -0.91
C LEU A 59 7.58 -3.68 -1.21
N GLY A 60 7.18 -2.56 -1.80
CA GLY A 60 8.04 -1.42 -2.09
C GLY A 60 7.50 -0.12 -1.51
N SER A 61 8.34 0.70 -0.89
CA SER A 61 7.96 2.03 -0.39
C SER A 61 9.05 3.03 -0.74
N LEU A 62 8.72 4.04 -1.54
CA LEU A 62 9.63 5.08 -2.00
C LEU A 62 9.13 6.44 -1.51
N TYR A 63 9.99 7.16 -0.80
CA TYR A 63 9.68 8.47 -0.26
C TYR A 63 10.60 9.51 -0.84
N PHE A 64 10.07 10.63 -1.32
CA PHE A 64 10.84 11.74 -1.89
C PHE A 64 10.49 13.02 -1.14
N ILE A 65 11.50 13.74 -0.68
CA ILE A 65 11.30 14.95 0.12
C ILE A 65 11.85 16.16 -0.64
N HIS A 66 10.99 17.15 -0.87
CA HIS A 66 11.33 18.35 -1.60
C HIS A 66 12.35 19.22 -0.84
N ASN A 67 13.17 19.98 -1.56
CA ASN A 67 14.24 20.81 -0.98
C ASN A 67 13.74 21.98 -0.10
N SER A 68 12.46 22.35 -0.21
CA SER A 68 11.80 23.35 0.63
C SER A 68 11.71 22.91 2.10
N VAL A 69 11.48 21.62 2.34
CA VAL A 69 11.30 21.03 3.66
C VAL A 69 12.62 21.10 4.45
N LYS A 70 12.69 21.84 5.55
CA LYS A 70 13.94 21.94 6.33
C LYS A 70 14.05 20.86 7.39
N ASP A 71 12.96 20.65 8.13
CA ASP A 71 12.91 19.71 9.23
C ASP A 71 12.09 18.47 8.87
N VAL A 72 12.79 17.39 8.57
CA VAL A 72 12.22 16.07 8.29
C VAL A 72 13.04 15.01 9.00
N GLY A 73 12.37 14.10 9.70
CA GLY A 73 13.00 12.97 10.36
C GLY A 73 12.30 11.66 9.99
N ILE A 74 13.08 10.59 9.91
CA ILE A 74 12.57 9.22 9.84
C ILE A 74 12.84 8.51 11.16
N TYR A 75 11.88 7.75 11.66
CA TYR A 75 12.00 7.08 12.94
C TYR A 75 12.79 5.78 12.80
N ASN A 76 13.76 5.60 13.67
CA ASN A 76 14.42 4.33 13.90
C ASN A 76 13.61 3.54 14.94
N PHE A 77 13.00 2.43 14.52
CA PHE A 77 12.17 1.58 15.38
C PHE A 77 12.99 0.79 16.42
N ALA A 78 14.24 0.44 16.09
CA ALA A 78 15.13 -0.26 17.03
C ALA A 78 15.57 0.67 18.16
N GLU A 79 16.06 1.86 17.81
CA GLU A 79 16.55 2.87 18.76
C GLU A 79 15.44 3.75 19.36
N ARG A 80 14.20 3.59 18.88
CA ARG A 80 13.02 4.35 19.29
C ARG A 80 13.19 5.88 19.21
N THR A 81 13.99 6.37 18.27
CA THR A 81 14.35 7.78 18.10
C THR A 81 14.23 8.24 16.65
N PHE A 82 14.05 9.55 16.42
CA PHE A 82 14.11 10.12 15.07
C PHE A 82 15.56 10.39 14.67
N VAL A 83 15.89 10.03 13.43
CA VAL A 83 17.13 10.45 12.77
C VAL A 83 16.81 11.45 11.65
N PRO A 84 17.69 12.42 11.36
CA PRO A 84 17.52 13.32 10.21
C PRO A 84 17.34 12.53 8.92
N ALA A 85 16.32 12.86 8.13
CA ALA A 85 16.17 12.29 6.80
C ALA A 85 17.03 13.10 5.83
N GLU A 86 18.20 12.58 5.48
CA GLU A 86 19.23 13.24 4.67
C GLU A 86 19.70 12.32 3.54
N GLY A 87 20.10 12.91 2.41
CA GLY A 87 20.59 12.16 1.26
C GLY A 87 19.56 11.23 0.61
N LYS A 88 20.05 10.36 -0.27
CA LYS A 88 19.26 9.35 -0.99
C LYS A 88 19.71 7.97 -0.53
N GLU A 89 18.83 7.25 0.15
CA GLU A 89 19.06 5.89 0.64
C GLU A 89 18.19 4.89 -0.13
N VAL A 90 18.80 3.82 -0.63
CA VAL A 90 18.12 2.75 -1.37
C VAL A 90 18.44 1.41 -0.72
N PHE A 91 17.45 0.83 -0.05
CA PHE A 91 17.49 -0.49 0.56
C PHE A 91 16.79 -1.49 -0.37
N THR A 92 17.55 -2.45 -0.91
CA THR A 92 17.10 -3.48 -1.85
C THR A 92 17.62 -4.85 -1.41
N GLY A 93 17.05 -5.93 -1.95
CA GLY A 93 17.33 -7.30 -1.53
C GLY A 93 16.61 -7.66 -0.24
N ASN A 94 17.36 -8.11 0.76
CA ASN A 94 16.81 -8.44 2.08
C ASN A 94 16.77 -7.19 2.96
N ILE A 95 15.57 -6.70 3.25
CA ILE A 95 15.40 -5.49 4.06
C ILE A 95 15.00 -5.79 5.52
N GLU A 96 15.07 -7.02 6.02
CA GLU A 96 14.61 -7.39 7.38
C GLU A 96 15.21 -6.50 8.48
N HIS A 97 16.52 -6.25 8.39
CA HIS A 97 17.28 -5.58 9.45
C HIS A 97 17.42 -4.07 9.28
N VAL A 98 16.71 -3.46 8.31
CA VAL A 98 16.71 -2.00 8.13
C VAL A 98 15.88 -1.36 9.25
N PRO A 99 16.49 -0.59 10.18
CA PRO A 99 15.84 -0.22 11.44
C PRO A 99 14.87 0.96 11.32
N ILE A 100 14.95 1.72 10.22
CA ILE A 100 14.10 2.89 9.95
C ILE A 100 12.77 2.54 9.26
N LYS A 101 12.43 1.26 9.23
CA LYS A 101 11.12 0.73 8.83
C LYS A 101 10.81 -0.51 9.66
N GLU A 102 9.54 -0.81 9.82
CA GLU A 102 9.09 -2.12 10.26
C GLU A 102 8.48 -2.86 9.06
N LYS A 103 8.73 -4.16 8.93
CA LYS A 103 8.06 -5.02 7.95
C LYS A 103 7.59 -6.29 8.64
N SER A 104 6.41 -6.76 8.28
CA SER A 104 5.96 -8.10 8.67
C SER A 104 5.24 -8.75 7.52
N LYS A 105 5.62 -10.01 7.25
CA LYS A 105 4.76 -10.95 6.54
C LYS A 105 3.65 -11.43 7.48
N PHE A 106 2.47 -11.75 6.95
CA PHE A 106 1.41 -12.31 7.78
C PHE A 106 1.76 -13.71 8.31
N PRO A 107 1.17 -14.14 9.45
CA PRO A 107 1.29 -15.51 9.94
C PRO A 107 0.77 -16.56 8.94
N LYS A 108 1.41 -17.74 8.87
CA LYS A 108 1.09 -18.78 7.87
C LYS A 108 -0.35 -19.28 7.94
N ASP A 109 -0.93 -19.33 9.14
CA ASP A 109 -2.31 -19.73 9.40
C ASP A 109 -3.36 -18.74 8.86
N PHE A 110 -2.94 -17.53 8.46
CA PHE A 110 -3.82 -16.56 7.83
C PHE A 110 -3.92 -16.78 6.33
N PHE A 111 -2.99 -17.53 5.73
CA PHE A 111 -3.01 -17.79 4.30
C PHE A 111 -4.07 -18.84 3.98
N PRO A 112 -4.94 -18.55 3.00
CA PRO A 112 -5.87 -19.55 2.48
C PRO A 112 -5.13 -20.84 2.09
N ASP A 113 -5.64 -21.97 2.56
CA ASP A 113 -5.07 -23.31 2.36
C ASP A 113 -3.62 -23.49 2.88
N GLY A 114 -3.12 -22.58 3.72
CA GLY A 114 -1.77 -22.63 4.31
C GLY A 114 -0.64 -22.43 3.30
N VAL A 115 -0.93 -21.91 2.11
CA VAL A 115 0.04 -21.68 1.04
C VAL A 115 0.71 -20.32 1.23
N TRP A 116 2.03 -20.30 1.33
CA TRP A 116 2.78 -19.05 1.42
C TRP A 116 2.52 -18.16 0.20
N SER A 117 2.23 -16.89 0.45
CA SER A 117 2.22 -15.84 -0.57
C SER A 117 2.91 -14.58 -0.05
N ARG A 118 2.92 -13.50 -0.82
CA ARG A 118 3.74 -12.29 -0.56
C ARG A 118 2.92 -11.20 0.16
N LYS A 119 2.13 -11.58 1.16
CA LYS A 119 1.18 -10.67 1.84
C LYS A 119 1.71 -10.23 3.21
N GLY A 120 1.54 -8.96 3.52
CA GLY A 120 2.10 -8.34 4.72
C GLY A 120 1.98 -6.82 4.70
N PHE A 121 2.83 -6.15 5.47
CA PHE A 121 2.92 -4.70 5.46
C PHE A 121 4.37 -4.19 5.66
N ILE A 122 4.61 -2.94 5.23
CA ILE A 122 5.77 -2.11 5.62
C ILE A 122 5.24 -0.84 6.31
N ARG A 123 5.72 -0.55 7.52
CA ARG A 123 5.46 0.68 8.25
C ARG A 123 6.71 1.55 8.30
N THR A 124 6.56 2.83 8.00
CA THR A 124 7.59 3.86 8.27
C THR A 124 6.95 4.97 9.08
N ARG A 125 7.75 5.64 9.92
CA ARG A 125 7.28 6.77 10.74
C ARG A 125 8.08 8.01 10.41
N TRP A 126 7.38 9.09 10.13
CA TRP A 126 7.95 10.36 9.68
C TRP A 126 7.60 11.48 10.64
N ARG A 127 8.53 12.42 10.80
CA ARG A 127 8.31 13.73 11.41
C ARG A 127 8.46 14.77 10.32
N LEU A 128 7.39 15.47 9.98
CA LEU A 128 7.37 16.52 8.96
C LEU A 128 6.68 17.76 9.54
N TYR A 129 7.34 18.93 9.54
CA TYR A 129 6.79 20.18 10.11
C TYR A 129 6.22 19.99 11.54
N ASN A 130 6.96 19.32 12.42
CA ASN A 130 6.55 18.93 13.79
C ASN A 130 5.35 17.97 13.88
N THR A 131 4.82 17.49 12.77
CA THR A 131 3.77 16.46 12.75
C THR A 131 4.42 15.09 12.64
N VAL A 132 4.10 14.19 13.56
CA VAL A 132 4.55 12.80 13.51
C VAL A 132 3.42 11.92 13.02
N PHE A 133 3.69 11.08 12.03
CA PHE A 133 2.72 10.12 11.50
C PHE A 133 3.37 8.87 10.92
N ASP A 134 2.61 7.78 10.85
CA ASP A 134 3.03 6.54 10.18
C ASP A 134 2.44 6.46 8.76
N LEU A 135 3.22 5.87 7.88
CA LEU A 135 2.86 5.50 6.51
C LEU A 135 2.99 3.97 6.42
N VAL A 136 1.86 3.29 6.17
CA VAL A 136 1.76 1.83 6.19
C VAL A 136 1.34 1.31 4.82
N ASN A 137 2.28 0.71 4.09
CA ASN A 137 2.03 -0.02 2.86
C ASN A 137 1.54 -1.43 3.21
N LEU A 138 0.28 -1.75 2.91
CA LEU A 138 -0.39 -3.01 3.19
C LEU A 138 -0.67 -3.79 1.90
N HIS A 139 -0.58 -5.11 1.98
CA HIS A 139 -0.97 -5.99 0.89
C HIS A 139 -1.69 -7.22 1.41
N LEU A 140 -3.00 -7.28 1.19
CA LEU A 140 -3.88 -8.34 1.67
C LEU A 140 -4.11 -9.43 0.61
N PHE A 141 -4.75 -10.52 1.03
CA PHE A 141 -4.95 -11.71 0.19
C PHE A 141 -5.93 -11.47 -0.97
N HIS A 142 -5.51 -11.83 -2.19
CA HIS A 142 -6.39 -11.91 -3.35
C HIS A 142 -7.01 -13.30 -3.45
N ASP A 143 -8.23 -13.39 -3.95
CA ASP A 143 -8.84 -14.66 -4.33
C ASP A 143 -8.01 -15.40 -5.38
N ALA A 144 -7.83 -16.72 -5.20
CA ALA A 144 -7.12 -17.56 -6.15
C ALA A 144 -7.93 -17.82 -7.44
N SER A 145 -9.26 -17.86 -7.34
CA SER A 145 -10.17 -18.06 -8.47
C SER A 145 -11.40 -17.19 -8.33
N ASN A 146 -11.67 -16.37 -9.34
CA ASN A 146 -12.85 -15.49 -9.33
C ASN A 146 -14.15 -16.27 -9.49
N ILE A 147 -14.12 -17.42 -10.17
CA ILE A 147 -15.31 -18.27 -10.33
C ILE A 147 -15.70 -18.84 -8.95
N VAL A 148 -14.73 -19.39 -8.22
CA VAL A 148 -14.96 -19.91 -6.86
C VAL A 148 -15.37 -18.79 -5.91
N ALA A 149 -14.78 -17.61 -6.04
CA ALA A 149 -15.16 -16.43 -5.26
C ALA A 149 -16.62 -15.97 -5.53
N MET A 150 -17.15 -16.23 -6.73
CA MET A 150 -18.55 -15.94 -7.08
C MET A 150 -19.51 -17.00 -6.55
N GLU A 151 -19.11 -18.27 -6.43
CA GLU A 151 -19.97 -19.34 -5.88
C GLU A 151 -20.40 -19.05 -4.43
N LYS A 152 -19.53 -18.37 -3.68
CA LYS A 152 -19.79 -17.91 -2.31
C LYS A 152 -19.34 -16.47 -2.20
N SER A 153 -20.23 -15.52 -2.44
CA SER A 153 -19.99 -14.08 -2.28
C SER A 153 -20.66 -13.55 -0.99
N PRO A 154 -19.95 -12.82 -0.11
CA PRO A 154 -18.50 -12.53 -0.15
C PRO A 154 -17.64 -13.80 -0.07
N SER A 155 -16.50 -13.79 -0.77
CA SER A 155 -15.55 -14.90 -0.84
C SER A 155 -15.01 -15.30 0.53
N LEU A 156 -14.59 -16.56 0.73
CA LEU A 156 -13.84 -16.97 1.92
C LEU A 156 -12.64 -16.04 2.19
N TYR A 157 -11.98 -15.57 1.13
CA TYR A 157 -10.85 -14.65 1.22
C TYR A 157 -11.18 -13.32 1.92
N SER A 158 -12.45 -12.89 1.95
CA SER A 158 -12.83 -11.66 2.68
C SER A 158 -12.57 -11.81 4.18
N LEU A 159 -12.80 -13.00 4.76
CA LEU A 159 -12.49 -13.29 6.17
C LEU A 159 -10.99 -13.25 6.43
N HIS A 160 -10.18 -13.80 5.51
CA HIS A 160 -8.72 -13.74 5.61
C HIS A 160 -8.19 -12.30 5.51
N ARG A 161 -8.76 -11.49 4.61
CA ARG A 161 -8.44 -10.06 4.48
C ARG A 161 -8.79 -9.29 5.75
N GLU A 162 -9.99 -9.48 6.29
CA GLU A 162 -10.43 -8.87 7.55
C GLU A 162 -9.50 -9.25 8.71
N GLN A 163 -9.19 -10.54 8.87
CA GLN A 163 -8.30 -11.04 9.90
C GLN A 163 -6.90 -10.43 9.80
N ALA A 164 -6.31 -10.37 8.60
CA ALA A 164 -5.00 -9.75 8.38
C ALA A 164 -5.00 -8.24 8.63
N LEU A 165 -6.04 -7.52 8.20
CA LEU A 165 -6.18 -6.08 8.46
C LEU A 165 -6.30 -5.80 9.96
N LEU A 166 -7.18 -6.51 10.66
CA LEU A 166 -7.36 -6.36 12.11
C LEU A 166 -6.10 -6.74 12.88
N HIS A 167 -5.35 -7.75 12.43
CA HIS A 167 -4.05 -8.10 12.99
C HIS A 167 -3.02 -6.97 12.85
N THR A 168 -2.92 -6.35 11.67
CA THR A 168 -2.04 -5.19 11.46
C THR A 168 -2.41 -4.03 12.38
N ILE A 169 -3.70 -3.70 12.47
CA ILE A 169 -4.19 -2.62 13.34
C ILE A 169 -3.89 -2.94 14.81
N LYS A 170 -4.22 -4.16 15.26
CA LYS A 170 -3.97 -4.61 16.64
C LYS A 170 -2.49 -4.57 16.99
N ARG A 171 -1.60 -4.93 16.06
CA ARG A 171 -0.15 -4.80 16.26
C ARG A 171 0.25 -3.36 16.57
N PHE A 172 -0.31 -2.37 15.88
CA PHE A 172 -0.03 -0.96 16.17
C PHE A 172 -0.69 -0.48 17.45
N GLU A 173 -1.82 -1.04 17.86
CA GLU A 173 -2.46 -0.77 19.15
C GLU A 173 -1.63 -1.33 20.32
N ASP A 174 -1.09 -2.54 20.16
CA ASP A 174 -0.43 -3.31 21.21
C ASP A 174 1.10 -3.09 21.30
N ASP A 175 1.75 -2.51 20.28
CA ASP A 175 3.21 -2.31 20.33
C ASP A 175 3.66 -1.30 21.41
N ASP A 176 4.95 -1.32 21.74
CA ASP A 176 5.53 -0.41 22.74
C ASP A 176 5.90 0.97 22.17
N HIS A 177 5.61 1.22 20.89
CA HIS A 177 5.93 2.51 20.27
C HIS A 177 4.91 3.55 20.67
N THR A 178 5.35 4.81 20.76
CA THR A 178 4.42 5.94 20.93
C THR A 178 3.35 5.88 19.84
N LYS A 179 2.08 5.97 20.23
CA LYS A 179 0.97 5.95 19.26
C LYS A 179 0.92 7.28 18.54
N VAL A 180 0.90 7.23 17.22
CA VAL A 180 0.85 8.41 16.35
C VAL A 180 -0.22 8.19 15.29
N PRO A 181 -0.76 9.27 14.69
CA PRO A 181 -1.64 9.16 13.53
C PRO A 181 -1.00 8.35 12.41
N TYR A 182 -1.78 7.54 11.70
CA TYR A 182 -1.25 6.75 10.60
C TYR A 182 -2.16 6.73 9.39
N PHE A 183 -1.53 6.70 8.22
CA PHE A 183 -2.13 6.38 6.95
C PHE A 183 -1.83 4.92 6.64
N ILE A 184 -2.85 4.17 6.23
CA ILE A 184 -2.72 2.79 5.78
C ILE A 184 -3.34 2.70 4.38
N PHE A 185 -2.55 2.19 3.44
CA PHE A 185 -2.85 2.18 2.01
C PHE A 185 -2.17 0.97 1.36
N GLY A 186 -2.53 0.69 0.12
CA GLY A 186 -1.98 -0.41 -0.69
C GLY A 186 -3.09 -1.28 -1.27
N ASP A 187 -2.74 -2.51 -1.63
CA ASP A 187 -3.70 -3.45 -2.23
C ASP A 187 -4.45 -4.21 -1.14
N TYR A 188 -5.64 -3.72 -0.81
CA TYR A 188 -6.55 -4.37 0.14
C TYR A 188 -7.19 -5.61 -0.45
N ASN A 189 -7.20 -5.78 -1.78
CA ASN A 189 -7.89 -6.86 -2.47
C ASN A 189 -9.39 -6.99 -2.16
N PHE A 190 -10.04 -5.94 -1.67
CA PHE A 190 -11.47 -5.94 -1.40
C PHE A 190 -12.28 -6.17 -2.67
N ARG A 191 -13.29 -7.03 -2.57
CA ARG A 191 -14.17 -7.45 -3.65
C ARG A 191 -15.61 -7.05 -3.33
N LEU A 192 -16.37 -6.80 -4.38
CA LEU A 192 -17.81 -6.59 -4.26
C LEU A 192 -18.52 -7.91 -3.97
N ASP A 193 -19.56 -7.84 -3.13
CA ASP A 193 -20.49 -8.96 -2.93
C ASP A 193 -21.35 -9.14 -4.20
N THR A 194 -20.96 -10.10 -5.03
CA THR A 194 -21.58 -10.36 -6.33
C THR A 194 -22.99 -10.92 -6.23
N HIS A 195 -23.39 -11.51 -5.10
CA HIS A 195 -24.74 -12.03 -4.91
C HIS A 195 -25.79 -10.94 -4.72
N LYS A 196 -25.36 -9.70 -4.43
CA LYS A 196 -26.27 -8.59 -4.15
C LYS A 196 -26.43 -7.61 -5.34
N LEU A 197 -25.85 -7.89 -6.51
CA LEU A 197 -25.60 -6.94 -7.58
C LEU A 197 -26.84 -6.18 -8.17
N ILE A 198 -27.17 -4.99 -7.63
CA ILE A 198 -27.83 -3.86 -8.32
C ILE A 198 -27.17 -2.54 -7.86
N LYS A 199 -26.38 -1.86 -8.71
CA LYS A 199 -25.46 -0.72 -8.40
C LYS A 199 -24.19 -1.10 -7.61
N LEU A 200 -23.04 -1.19 -8.30
CA LEU A 200 -21.77 -1.72 -7.78
C LEU A 200 -21.25 -1.10 -6.47
N LYS A 201 -21.35 0.23 -6.29
CA LYS A 201 -20.77 0.91 -5.11
C LYS A 201 -21.42 0.53 -3.78
N GLN A 202 -22.72 0.24 -3.76
CA GLN A 202 -23.43 -0.06 -2.50
C GLN A 202 -23.08 -1.43 -1.91
N PHE A 203 -22.24 -2.21 -2.61
CA PHE A 203 -21.77 -3.54 -2.19
C PHE A 203 -20.28 -3.60 -1.88
N ASP A 204 -19.60 -2.45 -1.89
CA ASP A 204 -18.26 -2.31 -1.32
C ASP A 204 -18.36 -2.26 0.21
N THR A 205 -18.65 -3.41 0.82
CA THR A 205 -18.93 -3.55 2.25
C THR A 205 -17.73 -4.04 3.06
N GLU A 206 -16.66 -4.53 2.42
CA GLU A 206 -15.44 -4.94 3.15
C GLU A 206 -14.83 -3.83 4.04
N PRO A 207 -14.89 -2.53 3.68
CA PRO A 207 -14.51 -1.45 4.59
C PRO A 207 -15.34 -1.38 5.88
N ASP A 208 -16.57 -1.91 5.93
CA ASP A 208 -17.46 -1.82 7.11
C ASP A 208 -16.80 -2.39 8.37
N ALA A 209 -15.97 -3.43 8.22
CA ALA A 209 -15.24 -4.06 9.31
C ALA A 209 -14.28 -3.09 10.04
N CYS A 210 -13.77 -2.06 9.36
CA CYS A 210 -12.83 -1.11 9.92
C CYS A 210 -13.39 0.31 10.12
N LYS A 211 -14.66 0.59 9.75
CA LYS A 211 -15.26 1.94 9.82
C LYS A 211 -15.27 2.59 11.20
N LEU A 212 -15.27 1.78 12.28
CA LEU A 212 -15.18 2.31 13.65
C LEU A 212 -13.77 2.74 14.03
N LYS A 213 -12.73 2.22 13.35
CA LYS A 213 -11.32 2.47 13.64
C LYS A 213 -10.69 3.44 12.65
N LEU A 214 -11.04 3.31 11.38
CA LEU A 214 -10.49 4.05 10.25
C LEU A 214 -11.57 4.89 9.57
N TYR A 215 -11.13 6.02 9.05
CA TYR A 215 -11.90 6.90 8.19
C TYR A 215 -11.41 6.76 6.75
N GLU A 216 -12.34 6.74 5.80
CA GLU A 216 -12.06 6.82 4.36
C GLU A 216 -12.87 7.98 3.79
N TYR A 217 -12.28 8.76 2.88
CA TYR A 217 -13.03 9.75 2.12
C TYR A 217 -14.00 9.07 1.15
N ASN A 218 -15.05 9.78 0.76
CA ASN A 218 -16.05 9.24 -0.17
C ASN A 218 -15.40 8.93 -1.53
N VAL A 219 -15.34 7.65 -1.88
CA VAL A 219 -14.85 7.19 -3.19
C VAL A 219 -15.77 7.68 -4.31
N THR A 220 -15.31 8.62 -5.15
CA THR A 220 -16.11 9.17 -6.28
C THR A 220 -15.64 8.70 -7.65
N PHE A 221 -14.62 7.84 -7.68
CA PHE A 221 -14.04 7.27 -8.88
C PHE A 221 -14.55 5.84 -9.15
N GLN A 222 -14.40 5.38 -10.40
CA GLN A 222 -14.75 4.01 -10.80
C GLN A 222 -13.82 2.96 -10.14
N PRO A 223 -14.17 1.66 -10.14
CA PRO A 223 -13.29 0.61 -9.65
C PRO A 223 -11.85 0.71 -10.16
N SER A 224 -10.88 0.44 -9.29
CA SER A 224 -9.46 0.61 -9.58
C SER A 224 -8.83 -0.58 -10.30
N SER A 225 -9.50 -1.74 -10.33
CA SER A 225 -9.02 -2.99 -10.93
C SER A 225 -10.19 -3.92 -11.30
N PRO A 226 -10.07 -4.82 -12.30
CA PRO A 226 -8.88 -5.05 -13.14
C PRO A 226 -8.95 -4.37 -14.50
N PHE A 227 -8.11 -3.36 -14.77
CA PHE A 227 -7.97 -2.77 -16.10
C PHE A 227 -7.21 -3.70 -17.07
N SER A 228 -7.38 -3.50 -18.37
CA SER A 228 -6.60 -4.20 -19.39
C SER A 228 -5.13 -3.80 -19.28
N GLU A 229 -4.25 -4.80 -19.36
CA GLU A 229 -2.79 -4.60 -19.48
C GLU A 229 -2.37 -4.29 -20.93
N ASP A 230 -3.30 -4.30 -21.89
CA ASP A 230 -3.07 -3.86 -23.27
C ASP A 230 -3.08 -2.32 -23.33
N ALA A 231 -2.03 -1.73 -23.90
CA ALA A 231 -1.88 -0.29 -24.05
C ALA A 231 -3.00 0.34 -24.88
N ASP A 232 -3.54 -0.40 -25.87
CA ASP A 232 -4.62 0.07 -26.74
C ASP A 232 -6.00 -0.04 -26.08
N GLU A 233 -6.12 -0.83 -25.01
CA GLU A 233 -7.37 -1.04 -24.26
C GLU A 233 -7.31 -0.56 -22.80
N CYS A 234 -6.39 0.36 -22.48
CA CYS A 234 -6.08 0.75 -21.10
C CYS A 234 -7.25 1.31 -20.27
N LYS A 235 -8.39 1.67 -20.89
CA LYS A 235 -9.61 2.14 -20.22
C LYS A 235 -10.64 1.04 -19.96
N SER A 236 -10.45 -0.14 -20.56
CA SER A 236 -11.35 -1.29 -20.43
C SER A 236 -10.98 -2.12 -19.22
N TYR A 237 -11.98 -2.77 -18.60
CA TYR A 237 -11.71 -3.81 -17.62
C TYR A 237 -11.44 -5.15 -18.30
N MET A 238 -10.53 -5.95 -17.73
CA MET A 238 -10.36 -7.34 -18.09
C MET A 238 -11.64 -8.13 -17.81
N LYS A 239 -11.97 -9.06 -18.70
CA LYS A 239 -13.18 -9.90 -18.60
C LYS A 239 -13.08 -11.01 -17.56
N THR A 240 -11.94 -11.12 -16.88
CA THR A 240 -11.63 -12.25 -15.99
C THR A 240 -12.13 -12.06 -14.56
N ARG A 241 -12.47 -10.83 -14.13
CA ARG A 241 -12.98 -10.53 -12.78
C ARG A 241 -14.02 -9.40 -12.78
N CYS A 242 -14.86 -9.39 -11.75
CA CYS A 242 -15.72 -8.24 -11.48
C CYS A 242 -14.87 -7.03 -11.05
N PRO A 243 -15.11 -5.82 -11.58
CA PRO A 243 -14.41 -4.62 -11.13
C PRO A 243 -14.60 -4.34 -9.63
N GLY A 244 -13.52 -4.00 -8.92
CA GLY A 244 -13.51 -3.67 -7.50
C GLY A 244 -12.65 -2.44 -7.17
N TRP A 245 -12.92 -1.81 -6.03
CA TRP A 245 -12.07 -0.78 -5.43
C TRP A 245 -11.02 -1.45 -4.54
N CYS A 246 -10.00 -2.03 -5.19
CA CYS A 246 -8.91 -2.74 -4.51
C CYS A 246 -7.90 -1.77 -3.88
N ASP A 247 -7.74 -0.58 -4.47
CA ASP A 247 -6.73 0.41 -4.12
C ASP A 247 -7.41 1.54 -3.33
N ARG A 248 -7.01 1.69 -2.05
CA ARG A 248 -7.74 2.50 -1.05
C ARG A 248 -6.80 3.32 -0.19
N ILE A 249 -7.26 4.47 0.27
CA ILE A 249 -6.57 5.31 1.25
C ILE A 249 -7.47 5.51 2.46
N MET A 250 -7.13 4.83 3.57
CA MET A 250 -7.81 4.98 4.85
C MET A 250 -6.86 5.59 5.90
N MET A 251 -7.42 6.21 6.93
CA MET A 251 -6.65 6.92 7.94
C MET A 251 -7.27 6.76 9.34
N SER A 252 -6.45 6.84 10.38
CA SER A 252 -6.99 6.90 11.74
C SER A 252 -7.84 8.17 11.95
N HIS A 253 -8.75 8.13 12.92
CA HIS A 253 -9.55 9.31 13.28
C HIS A 253 -8.68 10.50 13.72
N SER A 254 -7.55 10.25 14.38
CA SER A 254 -6.58 11.29 14.74
C SER A 254 -5.87 11.88 13.52
N CYS A 255 -5.63 11.08 12.48
CA CYS A 255 -5.03 11.54 11.23
C CYS A 255 -5.99 12.45 10.46
N ARG A 256 -7.28 12.10 10.42
CA ARG A 256 -8.33 12.96 9.85
C ARG A 256 -8.32 14.36 10.45
N ASN A 257 -8.08 14.49 11.77
CA ASN A 257 -8.04 15.80 12.43
C ASN A 257 -6.86 16.66 11.96
N ILE A 258 -5.73 16.06 11.55
CA ILE A 258 -4.61 16.81 10.95
C ILE A 258 -5.07 17.43 9.61
N ILE A 259 -5.79 16.66 8.81
CA ILE A 259 -6.27 17.09 7.49
C ILE A 259 -7.41 18.13 7.62
N LEU A 260 -8.29 18.00 8.61
CA LEU A 260 -9.37 18.99 8.82
C LEU A 260 -8.87 20.38 9.22
N ASN A 261 -7.63 20.47 9.69
CA ASN A 261 -7.01 21.73 10.11
C ASN A 261 -6.28 22.48 8.98
N VAL A 262 -6.33 21.98 7.73
CA VAL A 262 -5.80 22.69 6.56
C VAL A 262 -6.93 23.25 5.70
N GLU A 263 -6.78 24.50 5.23
CA GLU A 263 -7.76 25.20 4.38
C GLU A 263 -7.80 24.70 2.91
N THR A 264 -7.01 23.69 2.58
CA THR A 264 -6.91 23.15 1.21
C THR A 264 -7.92 22.04 0.95
N GLU A 265 -8.48 22.04 -0.24
CA GLU A 265 -9.36 20.98 -0.72
C GLU A 265 -8.60 19.64 -0.78
N VAL A 266 -9.21 18.58 -0.24
CA VAL A 266 -8.66 17.23 -0.24
C VAL A 266 -9.20 16.48 -1.44
N GLU A 267 -8.30 16.06 -2.35
CA GLU A 267 -8.66 15.22 -3.49
C GLU A 267 -8.41 13.74 -3.19
N TYR A 268 -9.45 12.91 -3.39
CA TYR A 268 -9.34 11.44 -3.36
C TYR A 268 -9.77 10.88 -4.72
N ALA A 269 -8.78 10.51 -5.54
CA ALA A 269 -8.97 10.16 -6.95
C ALA A 269 -7.93 9.11 -7.41
N MET A 270 -8.12 8.58 -8.61
CA MET A 270 -7.16 7.68 -9.28
C MET A 270 -6.18 8.45 -10.18
N ILE A 271 -4.94 8.00 -10.21
CA ILE A 271 -3.86 8.36 -11.14
C ILE A 271 -3.90 7.44 -12.36
N GLY A 272 -3.41 7.95 -13.50
CA GLY A 272 -3.24 7.17 -14.73
C GLY A 272 -4.55 6.68 -15.36
N LYS A 273 -5.64 7.45 -15.20
CA LYS A 273 -6.96 7.15 -15.77
C LYS A 273 -6.91 6.82 -17.27
N ASP A 274 -5.98 7.43 -17.99
CA ASP A 274 -5.80 7.29 -19.44
C ASP A 274 -4.47 6.62 -19.85
N VAL A 275 -3.76 5.98 -18.92
CA VAL A 275 -2.46 5.33 -19.16
C VAL A 275 -2.51 3.87 -18.74
N CYS A 276 -1.94 2.96 -19.54
CA CYS A 276 -1.73 1.58 -19.12
C CYS A 276 -0.59 1.52 -18.11
N MET A 277 -0.92 1.18 -16.86
CA MET A 277 0.05 1.05 -15.76
C MET A 277 0.03 -0.36 -15.14
N GLY A 278 -0.67 -1.30 -15.77
CA GLY A 278 -0.99 -2.63 -15.24
C GLY A 278 -2.50 -2.83 -15.10
N ASP A 279 -2.91 -3.90 -14.41
CA ASP A 279 -4.31 -4.21 -14.15
C ASP A 279 -4.93 -3.35 -13.02
N HIS A 280 -4.15 -2.50 -12.37
CA HIS A 280 -4.61 -1.56 -11.34
C HIS A 280 -4.36 -0.10 -11.74
N LYS A 281 -5.24 0.80 -11.28
CA LYS A 281 -5.05 2.26 -11.32
C LYS A 281 -5.22 2.83 -9.93
N VAL A 282 -4.13 3.36 -9.38
CA VAL A 282 -4.01 3.83 -8.00
C VAL A 282 -4.51 5.25 -7.86
#